data_AF-A0A925VPK9-F1
#
_entry.id   AF-A0A925VPK9-F1
#
_cell.length_a   1.000
_cell.length_b   1.000
_cell.length_c   1.000
_cell.angle_alpha   90.00
_cell.angle_beta   90.00
_cell.angle_gamma   90.00
#
_symmetry.space_group_name_H-M   'P 1'
#
loop_
_entity.id
_entity.type
_entity.pdbx_description
1 polymer ?
#
loop_
_entity_poly.entity_id
_entity_poly.type
_entity_poly.pdbx_seq_one_letter_code
_entity_poly.pdbx_strand_id
1 'polypeptide(L)'
;MRDKRFVALRRGGLLTKECHRALSRWARQCVERVLPLLDELPDERLTYALHVAEAWENDRAAVGDATKASVGAHAAAREATTPVSMAVARAVGQAVATAHMADHSLGGALYALKAMQQAGLPLAEERAWQLAHLPLLSPDLRELVETTLESKGRSFGLW
;
A
#
# COMPACT_ATOMS: atom_id res chain seq x y z
N MET A 1 1.92 8.30 18.36
CA MET A 1 3.30 8.48 17.82
C MET A 1 3.58 7.28 16.90
N ARG A 2 4.19 7.46 15.73
CA ARG A 2 4.50 6.33 14.82
C ARG A 2 5.63 5.47 15.41
N ASP A 3 5.59 4.15 15.16
CA ASP A 3 6.66 3.23 15.57
C ASP A 3 7.97 3.58 14.85
N LYS A 4 9.08 3.66 15.59
CA LYS A 4 10.39 4.05 15.04
C LYS A 4 10.88 3.08 13.96
N ARG A 5 10.43 1.82 13.95
CA ARG A 5 10.73 0.81 12.92
C ARG A 5 10.13 1.14 11.56
N PHE A 6 9.12 2.02 11.48
CA PHE A 6 8.60 2.57 10.22
C PHE A 6 9.17 3.95 9.88
N VAL A 7 9.97 4.55 10.76
CA VAL A 7 10.58 5.87 10.54
C VAL A 7 11.96 5.68 9.92
N ALA A 8 12.24 6.37 8.82
CA ALA A 8 13.54 6.30 8.14
C ALA A 8 14.69 6.75 9.06
N LEU A 9 15.88 6.14 8.91
CA LEU A 9 17.10 6.50 9.65
C LEU A 9 17.39 8.00 9.60
N ARG A 10 17.30 8.63 8.42
CA ARG A 10 17.51 10.07 8.22
C ARG A 10 16.54 10.99 8.98
N ARG A 11 15.44 10.43 9.50
CA ARG A 11 14.41 11.12 10.30
C ARG A 11 14.44 10.68 11.77
N GLY A 12 15.52 10.02 12.23
CA GLY A 12 15.70 9.57 13.61
C GLY A 12 14.99 8.26 13.98
N GLY A 13 14.60 7.46 12.97
CA GLY A 13 14.02 6.13 13.17
C GLY A 13 15.02 4.99 12.96
N LEU A 14 14.50 3.80 12.68
CA LEU A 14 15.29 2.55 12.52
C LEU A 14 15.20 1.94 11.12
N LEU A 15 14.37 2.49 10.22
CA LEU A 15 14.12 1.91 8.90
C LEU A 15 15.22 2.31 7.91
N THR A 16 15.88 1.31 7.31
CA THR A 16 16.84 1.52 6.22
C THR A 16 16.14 1.95 4.94
N LYS A 17 16.86 2.61 4.04
CA LYS A 17 16.32 3.04 2.74
C LYS A 17 15.87 1.84 1.90
N GLU A 18 16.60 0.74 1.98
CA GLU A 18 16.34 -0.52 1.29
C GLU A 18 15.03 -1.14 1.79
N CYS A 19 14.83 -1.25 3.10
CA CYS A 19 13.57 -1.77 3.66
C CYS A 19 12.40 -0.84 3.32
N HIS A 20 12.62 0.48 3.31
CA HIS A 20 11.58 1.45 2.95
C HIS A 20 11.11 1.28 1.49
N ARG A 21 12.06 1.13 0.55
CA ARG A 21 11.76 0.83 -0.86
C ARG A 21 11.10 -0.54 -1.03
N ALA A 22 11.57 -1.55 -0.29
CA ALA A 22 11.00 -2.89 -0.34
C ALA A 22 9.54 -2.94 0.14
N LEU A 23 9.21 -2.22 1.22
CA LEU A 23 7.82 -2.07 1.70
C LEU A 23 6.93 -1.33 0.68
N SER A 24 7.47 -0.32 -0.02
CA SER A 24 6.73 0.38 -1.09
C SER A 24 6.42 -0.57 -2.25
N ARG A 25 7.41 -1.36 -2.68
CA ARG A 25 7.22 -2.36 -3.73
C ARG A 25 6.21 -3.43 -3.35
N TRP A 26 6.30 -3.95 -2.13
CA TRP A 26 5.33 -4.92 -1.62
C TRP A 26 3.91 -4.34 -1.63
N ALA A 27 3.71 -3.12 -1.13
CA ALA A 27 2.41 -2.46 -1.16
C ALA A 27 1.87 -2.27 -2.59
N ARG A 28 2.73 -1.87 -3.54
CA ARG A 28 2.38 -1.78 -4.96
C ARG A 28 1.97 -3.14 -5.54
N GLN A 29 2.71 -4.20 -5.23
CA GLN A 29 2.37 -5.57 -5.69
C GLN A 29 1.03 -6.05 -5.12
N CYS A 30 0.70 -5.74 -3.87
CA CYS A 30 -0.63 -6.01 -3.31
C CYS A 30 -1.73 -5.26 -4.09
N VAL A 31 -1.47 -4.01 -4.49
CA VAL A 31 -2.42 -3.22 -5.30
C VAL A 31 -2.58 -3.79 -6.71
N GLU A 32 -1.49 -4.22 -7.34
CA GLU A 32 -1.51 -4.82 -8.68
C GLU A 32 -2.43 -6.04 -8.78
N ARG A 33 -2.58 -6.79 -7.69
CA ARG A 33 -3.48 -7.95 -7.62
C ARG A 33 -4.96 -7.61 -7.66
N VAL A 34 -5.31 -6.36 -7.33
CA VAL A 34 -6.70 -5.89 -7.31
C VAL A 34 -7.01 -4.89 -8.42
N LEU A 35 -6.02 -4.49 -9.24
CA LEU A 35 -6.27 -3.70 -10.44
C LEU A 35 -7.23 -4.38 -11.43
N PRO A 36 -7.19 -5.71 -11.64
CA PRO A 36 -8.14 -6.39 -12.52
C PRO A 36 -9.60 -6.36 -12.03
N LEU A 37 -9.86 -5.88 -10.80
CA LEU A 37 -11.23 -5.69 -10.29
C LEU A 37 -11.89 -4.39 -10.78
N LEU A 38 -11.16 -3.55 -11.49
CA LEU A 38 -11.72 -2.37 -12.15
C LEU A 38 -12.32 -2.80 -13.49
N ASP A 39 -13.61 -2.50 -13.70
CA ASP A 39 -14.35 -2.84 -14.93
C ASP A 39 -13.90 -2.04 -16.17
N GLU A 40 -13.21 -0.91 -15.95
CA GLU A 40 -12.77 0.03 -16.98
C GLU A 40 -11.27 0.30 -16.89
N LEU A 41 -10.73 1.01 -17.89
CA LEU A 41 -9.37 1.54 -17.84
C LEU A 41 -9.19 2.34 -16.53
N PRO A 42 -8.12 2.09 -15.76
CA PRO A 42 -7.90 2.81 -14.51
C PRO A 42 -7.79 4.31 -14.77
N ASP A 43 -8.47 5.10 -13.95
CA ASP A 43 -8.30 6.55 -13.88
C ASP A 43 -6.81 6.91 -13.97
N GLU A 44 -6.47 7.88 -14.84
CA GLU A 44 -5.09 8.24 -15.13
C GLU A 44 -4.29 8.60 -13.87
N ARG A 45 -4.95 9.12 -12.82
CA ARG A 45 -4.33 9.46 -11.54
C ARG A 45 -3.85 8.21 -10.82
N LEU A 46 -4.56 7.08 -10.95
CA LEU A 46 -4.15 5.80 -10.35
C LEU A 46 -2.94 5.22 -11.08
N THR A 47 -2.99 5.21 -12.40
CA THR A 47 -1.87 4.77 -13.25
C THR A 47 -0.63 5.62 -13.00
N TYR A 48 -0.78 6.94 -12.93
CA TYR A 48 0.29 7.87 -12.58
C TYR A 48 0.86 7.59 -11.18
N ALA A 49 0.01 7.37 -10.17
CA ALA A 49 0.46 7.06 -8.82
C ALA A 49 1.28 5.77 -8.72
N LEU A 50 0.90 4.72 -9.47
CA LEU A 50 1.67 3.47 -9.54
C LEU A 50 3.03 3.69 -10.21
N HIS A 51 3.09 4.45 -11.30
CA HIS A 51 4.36 4.80 -11.95
C HIS A 51 5.27 5.63 -11.02
N VAL A 52 4.71 6.58 -10.26
CA VAL A 52 5.49 7.37 -9.29
C VAL A 52 6.00 6.49 -8.14
N ALA A 53 5.19 5.53 -7.67
CA ALA A 53 5.63 4.57 -6.65
C ALA A 53 6.82 3.75 -7.16
N GLU A 54 6.72 3.18 -8.37
CA GLU A 54 7.81 2.44 -8.99
C GLU A 54 9.05 3.33 -9.23
N ALA A 55 8.87 4.56 -9.70
CA ALA A 55 9.98 5.49 -9.89
C ALA A 55 10.67 5.79 -8.56
N TRP A 56 9.91 6.01 -7.47
CA TRP A 56 10.47 6.26 -6.14
C TRP A 56 11.21 5.03 -5.58
N GLU A 57 10.66 3.81 -5.76
CA GLU A 57 11.33 2.55 -5.43
C GLU A 57 12.70 2.39 -6.12
N ASN A 58 12.91 3.09 -7.23
CA ASN A 58 14.13 3.04 -8.03
C ASN A 58 14.93 4.36 -7.97
N ASP A 59 14.68 5.22 -6.97
CA ASP A 59 15.37 6.51 -6.79
C ASP A 59 15.22 7.52 -7.96
N ARG A 60 14.16 7.37 -8.75
CA ARG A 60 13.83 8.22 -9.91
C ARG A 60 12.71 9.23 -9.66
N ALA A 61 12.14 9.28 -8.45
CA ALA A 61 11.13 10.26 -8.05
C ALA A 61 11.37 10.75 -6.62
N ALA A 62 10.96 11.98 -6.32
CA ALA A 62 11.07 12.54 -4.98
C ALA A 62 9.86 12.15 -4.11
N VAL A 63 10.03 12.23 -2.78
CA VAL A 63 8.93 12.04 -1.82
C VAL A 63 7.77 13.03 -2.08
N GLY A 64 8.09 14.24 -2.55
CA GLY A 64 7.09 15.25 -2.90
C GLY A 64 6.20 14.81 -4.08
N ASP A 65 6.77 14.15 -5.09
CA ASP A 65 6.03 13.64 -6.24
C ASP A 65 5.06 12.53 -5.80
N ALA A 66 5.56 11.60 -4.98
CA ALA A 66 4.74 10.54 -4.41
C ALA A 66 3.62 11.06 -3.51
N THR A 67 3.88 12.11 -2.73
CA THR A 67 2.86 12.76 -1.90
C THR A 67 1.77 13.40 -2.76
N LYS A 68 2.13 14.10 -3.84
CA LYS A 68 1.16 14.69 -4.78
C LYS A 68 0.35 13.61 -5.50
N ALA A 69 1.00 12.55 -5.95
CA ALA A 69 0.34 11.42 -6.61
C ALA A 69 -0.64 10.69 -5.67
N SER A 70 -0.27 10.52 -4.40
CA SER A 70 -1.16 9.99 -3.35
C SER A 70 -2.43 10.82 -3.20
N VAL A 71 -2.30 12.15 -3.16
CA VAL A 71 -3.46 13.07 -3.09
C VAL A 71 -4.36 12.89 -4.30
N GLY A 72 -3.79 12.78 -5.51
CA GLY A 72 -4.53 12.52 -6.75
C GLY A 72 -5.31 11.20 -6.70
N ALA A 73 -4.67 10.11 -6.28
CA ALA A 73 -5.33 8.81 -6.13
C ALA A 73 -6.45 8.82 -5.07
N HIS A 74 -6.25 9.55 -3.97
CA HIS A 74 -7.28 9.75 -2.97
C HIS A 74 -8.43 10.67 -3.44
N ALA A 75 -8.20 11.59 -4.37
CA ALA A 75 -9.28 12.33 -5.03
C ALA A 75 -10.11 11.40 -5.92
N ALA A 76 -9.46 10.58 -6.76
CA ALA A 76 -10.13 9.54 -7.55
C ALA A 76 -10.97 8.60 -6.67
N ALA A 77 -10.45 8.21 -5.50
CA ALA A 77 -11.21 7.39 -4.56
C ALA A 77 -12.48 8.05 -4.01
N ARG A 78 -12.53 9.38 -3.93
CA ARG A 78 -13.73 10.12 -3.48
C ARG A 78 -14.77 10.26 -4.59
N GLU A 79 -14.31 10.27 -5.83
CA GLU A 79 -15.13 10.38 -7.05
C GLU A 79 -15.62 9.01 -7.55
N ALA A 80 -15.00 7.93 -7.07
CA ALA A 80 -15.35 6.55 -7.41
C ALA A 80 -16.83 6.23 -7.15
N THR A 81 -17.47 5.58 -8.13
CA THR A 81 -18.90 5.26 -8.12
C THR A 81 -19.23 3.89 -7.53
N THR A 82 -18.23 3.01 -7.35
CA THR A 82 -18.42 1.68 -6.76
C THR A 82 -17.54 1.47 -5.53
N PRO A 83 -17.97 0.63 -4.56
CA PRO A 83 -17.14 0.32 -3.40
C PRO A 83 -15.81 -0.35 -3.76
N VAL A 84 -15.79 -1.16 -4.84
CA VAL A 84 -14.57 -1.81 -5.36
C VAL A 84 -13.59 -0.77 -5.89
N SER A 85 -14.03 0.12 -6.80
CA SER A 85 -13.15 1.14 -7.38
C SER A 85 -12.66 2.14 -6.32
N MET A 86 -13.52 2.50 -5.36
CA MET A 86 -13.11 3.30 -4.20
C MET A 86 -12.00 2.61 -3.39
N ALA A 87 -12.14 1.32 -3.09
CA ALA A 87 -11.15 0.58 -2.33
C ALA A 87 -9.83 0.43 -3.08
N VAL A 88 -9.86 0.11 -4.39
CA VAL A 88 -8.66 0.05 -5.24
C VAL A 88 -7.94 1.40 -5.28
N ALA A 89 -8.67 2.50 -5.50
CA ALA A 89 -8.09 3.84 -5.54
C ALA A 89 -7.45 4.24 -4.20
N ARG A 90 -8.06 3.87 -3.07
CA ARG A 90 -7.45 4.05 -1.73
C ARG A 90 -6.20 3.20 -1.56
N ALA A 91 -6.20 1.96 -2.07
CA ALA A 91 -5.05 1.08 -2.03
C ALA A 91 -3.87 1.69 -2.80
N VAL A 92 -4.08 2.18 -4.02
CA VAL A 92 -3.09 2.91 -4.83
C VAL A 92 -2.55 4.13 -4.08
N GLY A 93 -3.44 4.97 -3.53
CA GLY A 93 -3.05 6.18 -2.80
C GLY A 93 -2.17 5.89 -1.57
N GLN A 94 -2.44 4.80 -0.85
CA GLN A 94 -1.62 4.34 0.26
C GLN A 94 -0.29 3.74 -0.21
N ALA A 95 -0.30 2.93 -1.27
CA ALA A 95 0.93 2.34 -1.81
C ALA A 95 1.96 3.41 -2.19
N VAL A 96 1.57 4.42 -2.97
CA VAL A 96 2.47 5.53 -3.33
C VAL A 96 2.84 6.41 -2.13
N ALA A 97 1.95 6.57 -1.15
CA ALA A 97 2.24 7.28 0.10
C ALA A 97 3.31 6.59 0.96
N THR A 98 3.62 5.31 0.69
CA THR A 98 4.73 4.61 1.36
C THR A 98 6.02 5.40 1.23
N ALA A 99 6.28 6.05 0.10
CA ALA A 99 7.44 6.92 -0.09
C ALA A 99 7.58 8.03 0.97
N HIS A 100 6.45 8.61 1.39
CA HIS A 100 6.41 9.61 2.45
C HIS A 100 6.67 8.98 3.81
N MET A 101 5.99 7.86 4.12
CA MET A 101 6.10 7.14 5.38
C MET A 101 5.78 5.65 5.20
N ALA A 102 6.65 4.77 5.72
CA ALA A 102 6.64 3.35 5.41
C ALA A 102 5.41 2.58 5.90
N ASP A 103 4.76 3.00 6.98
CA ASP A 103 3.54 2.39 7.52
C ASP A 103 2.32 2.58 6.60
N HIS A 104 2.39 3.45 5.58
CA HIS A 104 1.36 3.47 4.52
C HIS A 104 1.35 2.19 3.67
N SER A 105 2.44 1.40 3.67
CA SER A 105 2.47 0.10 2.99
C SER A 105 1.36 -0.84 3.47
N LEU A 106 1.11 -0.84 4.79
CA LEU A 106 0.01 -1.58 5.42
C LEU A 106 -1.35 -1.11 4.89
N GLY A 107 -1.50 0.20 4.66
CA GLY A 107 -2.71 0.76 4.07
C GLY A 107 -2.95 0.24 2.65
N GLY A 108 -1.90 0.13 1.83
CA GLY A 108 -1.99 -0.44 0.48
C GLY A 108 -2.49 -1.88 0.51
N ALA A 109 -1.88 -2.72 1.34
CA ALA A 109 -2.27 -4.11 1.53
C ALA A 109 -3.71 -4.29 2.07
N LEU A 110 -4.08 -3.52 3.10
CA LEU A 110 -5.42 -3.58 3.70
C LEU A 110 -6.52 -3.12 2.75
N TYR A 111 -6.29 -2.06 1.98
CA TYR A 111 -7.29 -1.61 1.01
C TYR A 111 -7.37 -2.53 -0.22
N ALA A 112 -6.30 -3.24 -0.58
CA ALA A 112 -6.38 -4.33 -1.56
C ALA A 112 -7.30 -5.46 -1.05
N LEU A 113 -7.12 -5.91 0.19
CA LEU A 113 -8.04 -6.86 0.82
C LEU A 113 -9.48 -6.31 0.89
N LYS A 114 -9.64 -5.02 1.18
CA LYS A 114 -10.95 -4.37 1.17
C LYS A 114 -11.59 -4.39 -0.22
N ALA A 115 -10.82 -4.16 -1.29
CA ALA A 115 -11.32 -4.25 -2.66
C ALA A 115 -11.82 -5.65 -2.99
N MET A 116 -11.05 -6.69 -2.64
CA MET A 116 -11.48 -8.08 -2.80
C MET A 116 -12.74 -8.40 -1.99
N GLN A 117 -12.84 -7.89 -0.76
CA GLN A 117 -14.05 -8.05 0.05
C GLN A 117 -15.27 -7.42 -0.63
N GLN A 118 -15.14 -6.20 -1.16
CA GLN A 118 -16.23 -5.53 -1.88
C GLN A 118 -16.61 -6.26 -3.16
N ALA A 119 -15.67 -6.96 -3.79
CA ALA A 119 -15.90 -7.81 -4.96
C ALA A 119 -16.45 -9.21 -4.61
N GLY A 120 -16.65 -9.52 -3.32
CA GLY A 120 -17.14 -10.85 -2.88
C GLY A 120 -16.13 -11.98 -3.04
N LEU A 121 -14.82 -11.67 -3.12
CA LEU A 121 -13.75 -12.64 -3.33
C LEU A 121 -13.21 -13.20 -2.00
N PRO A 122 -12.66 -14.44 -2.00
CA PRO A 122 -12.06 -15.02 -0.81
C PRO A 122 -10.81 -14.26 -0.37
N LEU A 123 -10.76 -13.87 0.91
CA LEU A 123 -9.65 -13.09 1.47
C LEU A 123 -8.50 -13.95 1.99
N ALA A 124 -8.75 -15.21 2.35
CA ALA A 124 -7.75 -16.05 3.00
C ALA A 124 -6.52 -16.29 2.12
N GLU A 125 -6.75 -16.57 0.84
CA GLU A 125 -5.69 -16.78 -0.15
C GLU A 125 -4.89 -15.51 -0.38
N GLU A 126 -5.55 -14.35 -0.47
CA GLU A 126 -4.86 -13.08 -0.63
C GLU A 126 -4.02 -12.72 0.60
N ARG A 127 -4.54 -12.89 1.82
CA ARG A 127 -3.77 -12.66 3.05
C ARG A 127 -2.52 -13.53 3.09
N ALA A 128 -2.66 -14.82 2.78
CA ALA A 128 -1.54 -15.75 2.73
C ALA A 128 -0.51 -15.32 1.67
N TRP A 129 -0.98 -14.89 0.49
CA TRP A 129 -0.12 -14.38 -0.56
C TRP A 129 0.65 -13.13 -0.11
N GLN A 130 -0.03 -12.15 0.48
CA GLN A 130 0.58 -10.89 0.94
C GLN A 130 1.66 -11.15 2.00
N LEU A 131 1.41 -12.05 2.94
CA LEU A 131 2.37 -12.43 3.99
C LEU A 131 3.56 -13.21 3.41
N ALA A 132 3.32 -14.11 2.46
CA ALA A 132 4.38 -14.87 1.79
C ALA A 132 5.27 -13.98 0.90
N HIS A 133 4.73 -12.88 0.37
CA HIS A 133 5.44 -11.94 -0.48
C HIS A 133 6.03 -10.74 0.27
N LEU A 134 5.96 -10.73 1.61
CA LEU A 134 6.70 -9.75 2.39
C LEU A 134 8.20 -9.81 2.01
N PRO A 135 8.85 -8.66 1.83
CA PRO A 135 10.26 -8.63 1.48
C PRO A 135 11.10 -9.20 2.64
N LEU A 136 12.38 -9.45 2.37
CA LEU A 136 13.31 -9.78 3.44
C LEU A 136 13.48 -8.56 4.36
N LEU A 137 12.86 -8.62 5.54
CA LEU A 137 12.91 -7.62 6.60
C LEU A 137 13.67 -8.18 7.79
N SER A 138 14.14 -7.31 8.69
CA SER A 138 14.62 -7.78 10.00
C SER A 138 13.47 -8.46 10.76
N PRO A 139 13.76 -9.44 11.65
CA PRO A 139 12.72 -10.13 12.42
C PRO A 139 11.74 -9.17 13.11
N ASP A 140 12.25 -8.14 13.80
CA ASP A 140 11.43 -7.17 14.53
C ASP A 140 10.53 -6.31 13.63
N LEU A 141 10.96 -6.01 12.40
CA LEU A 141 10.16 -5.24 11.44
C LEU A 141 9.13 -6.13 10.76
N ARG A 142 9.48 -7.38 10.45
CA ARG A 142 8.55 -8.37 9.93
C ARG A 142 7.41 -8.62 10.93
N GLU A 143 7.75 -8.92 12.18
CA GLU A 143 6.76 -9.12 13.24
C GLU A 143 5.85 -7.89 13.40
N LEU A 144 6.42 -6.67 13.37
CA LEU A 144 5.62 -5.44 13.42
C LEU A 144 4.64 -5.35 12.25
N VAL A 145 5.08 -5.64 11.03
CA VAL A 145 4.22 -5.60 9.84
C VAL A 145 3.10 -6.62 9.96
N GLU A 146 3.41 -7.87 10.28
CA GLU A 146 2.44 -8.96 10.39
C GLU A 146 1.39 -8.69 11.48
N THR A 147 1.84 -8.35 12.70
CA THR A 147 0.94 -8.05 13.83
C THR A 147 0.09 -6.80 13.59
N THR A 148 0.65 -5.76 12.98
CA THR A 148 -0.11 -4.54 12.67
C THR A 148 -1.12 -4.79 11.55
N LEU A 149 -0.76 -5.58 10.54
CA LEU A 149 -1.64 -5.93 9.44
C LEU A 149 -2.84 -6.74 9.96
N GLU A 150 -2.61 -7.74 10.81
CA GLU A 150 -3.68 -8.52 11.43
C GLU A 150 -4.57 -7.66 12.33
N SER A 151 -3.99 -6.87 13.25
CA SER A 151 -4.74 -6.04 14.18
C SER A 151 -5.65 -5.02 13.47
N LYS A 152 -5.10 -4.32 12.46
CA LYS A 152 -5.88 -3.39 11.64
C LYS A 152 -6.87 -4.11 10.74
N GLY A 153 -6.49 -5.27 10.20
CA GLY A 153 -7.34 -6.12 9.38
C GLY A 153 -8.60 -6.55 10.11
N ARG A 154 -8.49 -7.03 11.37
CA ARG A 154 -9.63 -7.34 12.24
C ARG A 154 -10.54 -6.13 12.44
N SER A 155 -9.96 -4.95 12.67
CA SER A 155 -10.71 -3.70 12.81
C SER A 155 -11.48 -3.30 11.54
N PHE A 156 -11.05 -3.78 10.36
CA PHE A 156 -11.68 -3.53 9.07
C PHE A 156 -12.66 -4.65 8.67
N GLY A 157 -12.78 -5.70 9.48
CA GLY A 157 -13.54 -6.93 9.15
C GLY A 157 -12.90 -7.74 8.03
N LEU A 158 -11.57 -7.71 7.92
CA LEU A 158 -10.79 -8.37 6.85
C LEU A 158 -10.09 -9.64 7.31
N TRP A 159 -10.25 -10.06 8.57
CA TRP A 159 -9.68 -11.26 9.19
C TRP A 159 -10.80 -12.08 9.79
#